data_AF-A0A835FVV3-F1
#
_entry.id   AF-A0A835FVV3-F1
#
_cell.length_a   1.000
_cell.length_b   1.000
_cell.length_c   1.000
_cell.angle_alpha   90.00
_cell.angle_beta   90.00
_cell.angle_gamma   90.00
#
_symmetry.space_group_name_H-M   'P 1'
#
loop_
_entity.id
_entity.type
_entity.pdbx_description
1 polymer ?
#
loop_
_entity_poly.entity_id
_entity_poly.type
_entity_poly.pdbx_seq_one_letter_code
_entity_poly.pdbx_strand_id
1 'polypeptide(L)'
;MAGGRDRDPLVVGRVVGDVLDPFVRTTNIRVSYGARTVSNGCELKPSMVTNQPRSRTRGDVLREPSATMGIHRFVFVLFQQMGRQTVYAPGWRQNFNTRDFAELYNLGPPVAAVYFNCQREAGSGGRRMYPN
;
A
#
# COMPACT_ATOMS: atom_id res chain seq x y z
N MET A 1 23.76 8.40 25.04
CA MET A 1 23.07 7.18 24.57
C MET A 1 21.58 7.41 24.68
N ALA A 2 20.84 7.37 23.56
CA ALA A 2 19.39 7.33 23.54
C ALA A 2 18.97 6.11 22.71
N GLY A 3 18.42 5.11 23.39
CA GLY A 3 18.05 3.82 22.83
C GLY A 3 16.67 3.86 22.17
N GLY A 4 16.58 3.17 21.04
CA GLY A 4 15.36 2.99 20.25
C GLY A 4 15.64 3.24 18.78
N ARG A 5 16.21 2.27 18.06
CA ARG A 5 16.21 2.32 16.59
C ARG A 5 14.76 2.17 16.16
N ASP A 6 14.08 3.29 15.95
CA ASP A 6 12.83 3.36 15.18
C ASP A 6 13.15 2.85 13.78
N ARG A 7 13.03 1.53 13.59
CA ARG A 7 13.19 0.90 12.29
C ARG A 7 12.05 1.39 11.43
N ASP A 8 12.37 1.95 10.27
CA ASP A 8 11.38 2.47 9.33
C ASP A 8 10.25 1.43 9.12
N PRO A 9 8.98 1.76 9.40
CA PRO A 9 7.88 0.81 9.31
C PRO A 9 7.70 0.23 7.89
N LEU A 10 8.17 0.91 6.84
CA LEU A 10 8.19 0.40 5.47
C LEU A 10 9.25 -0.70 5.28
N VAL A 11 10.38 -0.61 6.01
CA VAL A 11 11.42 -1.64 6.04
C VAL A 11 10.97 -2.81 6.90
N VAL A 12 10.39 -2.54 8.08
CA VAL A 12 9.84 -3.57 8.98
C VAL A 12 8.73 -4.37 8.28
N GLY A 13 7.84 -3.69 7.56
CA GLY A 13 6.79 -4.30 6.74
C GLY A 13 7.27 -4.93 5.43
N ARG A 14 8.59 -4.89 5.15
CA ARG A 14 9.23 -5.33 3.90
C ARG A 14 8.66 -4.71 2.62
N VAL A 15 7.98 -3.57 2.72
CA VAL A 15 7.54 -2.81 1.53
C VAL A 15 8.77 -2.27 0.80
N VAL A 16 9.68 -1.66 1.55
CA VAL A 16 11.05 -1.44 1.07
C VAL A 16 11.77 -2.79 1.09
N GLY A 17 12.32 -3.19 -0.04
CA GLY A 17 12.84 -4.54 -0.29
C GLY A 17 11.96 -5.32 -1.25
N ASP A 18 10.67 -5.54 -0.92
CA ASP A 18 9.79 -6.32 -1.81
C ASP A 18 9.28 -5.47 -2.98
N VAL A 19 8.78 -4.26 -2.70
CA VAL A 19 8.06 -3.42 -3.68
C VAL A 19 8.89 -2.22 -4.12
N LEU A 20 9.60 -1.59 -3.19
CA LEU A 20 10.34 -0.34 -3.41
C LEU A 20 11.81 -0.49 -3.03
N ASP A 21 12.67 0.28 -3.68
CA ASP A 21 14.02 0.52 -3.19
C ASP A 21 14.02 1.55 -2.05
N PRO A 22 15.06 1.56 -1.19
CA PRO A 22 15.18 2.57 -0.15
C PRO A 22 15.10 3.99 -0.72
N PHE A 23 14.30 4.85 -0.10
CA PHE A 23 14.08 6.22 -0.55
C PHE A 23 13.93 7.18 0.63
N VAL A 24 14.15 8.46 0.38
CA VAL A 24 13.92 9.54 1.36
C VAL A 24 12.52 10.10 1.16
N ARG A 25 11.68 10.05 2.19
CA ARG A 25 10.34 10.66 2.15
C ARG A 25 10.47 12.18 2.11
N THR A 26 9.94 12.80 1.06
CA THR A 26 9.94 14.27 0.89
C THR A 26 8.57 14.90 1.05
N THR A 27 7.50 14.09 1.05
CA THR A 27 6.12 14.55 1.26
C THR A 27 5.30 13.56 2.07
N ASN A 28 4.13 14.01 2.54
CA ASN A 28 3.17 13.20 3.28
C ASN A 28 2.00 12.83 2.38
N ILE A 29 1.78 11.52 2.16
CA ILE A 29 0.54 11.01 1.58
C ILE A 29 -0.44 10.65 2.69
N ARG A 30 -1.69 11.10 2.59
CA ARG A 30 -2.78 10.72 3.49
C ARG A 30 -3.82 9.93 2.71
N VAL A 31 -3.95 8.64 3.02
CA VAL A 31 -4.98 7.76 2.45
C VAL A 31 -6.04 7.52 3.51
N SER A 32 -7.31 7.60 3.14
CA SER A 32 -8.43 7.35 4.06
C SER A 32 -9.56 6.58 3.40
N TYR A 33 -10.10 5.62 4.15
CA TYR A 33 -11.28 4.83 3.82
C TYR A 33 -12.39 5.19 4.81
N GLY A 34 -13.41 5.91 4.35
CA GLY A 34 -14.43 6.49 5.23
C GLY A 34 -13.81 7.43 6.27
N ALA A 35 -14.07 7.16 7.55
CA ALA A 35 -13.49 7.91 8.68
C ALA A 35 -12.10 7.41 9.12
N ARG A 36 -11.58 6.32 8.54
CA ARG A 36 -10.30 5.72 8.94
C ARG A 36 -9.16 6.20 8.06
N THR A 37 -8.10 6.73 8.69
CA THR A 37 -6.84 7.06 8.01
C THR A 37 -5.93 5.85 8.02
N VAL A 38 -5.30 5.56 6.88
CA VAL A 38 -4.32 4.48 6.73
C VAL A 38 -3.02 4.87 7.42
N SER A 39 -2.48 3.98 8.24
CA SER A 39 -1.16 4.07 8.85
C SER A 39 -0.37 2.80 8.55
N ASN A 40 0.96 2.90 8.52
CA ASN A 40 1.82 1.77 8.13
C ASN A 40 1.58 0.54 9.01
N GLY A 41 1.19 -0.56 8.36
CA GLY A 41 0.98 -1.85 9.00
C GLY A 41 -0.38 -2.00 9.69
N CYS A 42 -1.28 -1.01 9.63
CA CYS A 42 -2.61 -1.16 10.18
C CYS A 42 -3.38 -2.28 9.48
N GLU A 43 -4.28 -2.95 10.19
CA GLU A 43 -5.14 -3.98 9.61
C GLU A 43 -6.48 -3.36 9.21
N LEU A 44 -6.86 -3.52 7.94
CA LEU A 44 -8.17 -3.18 7.43
C LEU A 44 -8.86 -4.44 6.91
N LYS A 45 -10.12 -4.63 7.31
CA LYS A 45 -10.95 -5.72 6.79
C LYS A 45 -11.37 -5.42 5.35
N PRO A 46 -11.56 -6.43 4.49
CA PRO A 46 -12.03 -6.25 3.12
C PRO A 46 -13.25 -5.33 3.02
N SER A 47 -14.24 -5.50 3.91
CA SER A 47 -15.44 -4.65 4.00
C SER A 47 -15.16 -3.16 4.23
N MET A 48 -14.01 -2.80 4.82
CA MET A 48 -13.62 -1.41 5.06
C MET A 48 -12.99 -0.74 3.83
N VAL A 49 -12.55 -1.55 2.86
CA VAL A 49 -11.75 -1.10 1.71
C VAL A 49 -12.41 -1.43 0.36
N THR A 50 -13.70 -1.75 0.38
CA THR A 50 -14.57 -1.94 -0.80
C THR A 50 -14.76 -0.64 -1.58
N ASN A 51 -14.94 0.47 -0.86
CA ASN A 51 -15.08 1.78 -1.48
C ASN A 51 -13.70 2.37 -1.78
N GLN A 52 -13.57 2.99 -2.95
CA GLN A 52 -12.36 3.72 -3.32
C GLN A 52 -11.99 4.71 -2.20
N PRO A 53 -10.73 4.72 -1.71
CA PRO A 53 -10.33 5.69 -0.70
C PRO A 53 -10.53 7.09 -1.28
N ARG A 54 -10.83 8.06 -0.43
CA ARG A 54 -10.93 9.46 -0.85
C ARG A 54 -9.54 9.97 -1.26
N SER A 55 -9.09 9.65 -2.47
CA SER A 55 -7.93 10.28 -3.11
C SER A 55 -8.45 11.43 -3.98
N ARG A 56 -7.79 12.59 -3.88
CA ARG A 56 -8.19 13.83 -4.58
C ARG A 56 -7.87 13.80 -6.09
N THR A 57 -7.42 12.66 -6.63
CA THR A 57 -6.90 12.53 -8.00
C THR A 57 -7.88 11.71 -8.84
N ARG A 58 -8.44 12.36 -9.87
CA ARG A 58 -9.40 11.78 -10.81
C ARG A 58 -8.66 10.82 -11.75
N GLY A 59 -8.80 9.50 -11.58
CA GLY A 59 -8.25 8.55 -12.56
C GLY A 59 -8.29 7.06 -12.22
N ASP A 60 -8.39 6.67 -10.95
CA ASP A 60 -8.12 5.27 -10.62
C ASP A 60 -9.39 4.42 -10.57
N VAL A 61 -9.39 3.27 -11.25
CA VAL A 61 -10.34 2.18 -10.98
C VAL A 61 -9.67 1.28 -9.95
N LEU A 62 -9.95 1.48 -8.67
CA LEU A 62 -9.53 0.54 -7.62
C LEU A 62 -10.41 -0.70 -7.70
N ARG A 63 -9.81 -1.88 -7.89
CA ARG A 63 -10.54 -3.15 -7.76
C ARG A 63 -10.65 -3.52 -6.28
N GLU A 64 -11.80 -4.07 -5.90
CA GLU A 64 -12.01 -4.56 -4.54
C GLU A 64 -10.89 -5.51 -4.12
N PRO A 65 -10.31 -5.31 -2.93
CA PRO A 65 -9.23 -6.15 -2.44
C PRO A 65 -9.75 -7.54 -2.07
N SER A 66 -9.52 -8.53 -2.94
CA SER A 66 -9.82 -9.93 -2.67
C SER A 66 -8.63 -10.60 -1.98
N ALA A 67 -8.61 -10.58 -0.65
CA ALA A 67 -7.63 -11.31 0.16
C ALA A 67 -8.11 -12.75 0.39
N THR A 68 -7.95 -13.61 -0.62
CA THR A 68 -8.46 -15.00 -0.58
C THR A 68 -7.67 -15.88 0.39
N MET A 69 -6.35 -15.66 0.54
CA MET A 69 -5.48 -16.47 1.39
C MET A 69 -4.36 -15.65 2.03
N GLY A 70 -4.12 -15.84 3.33
CA GLY A 70 -3.03 -15.16 4.04
C GLY A 70 -3.27 -13.66 4.26
N ILE A 71 -2.20 -12.97 4.65
CA ILE A 71 -2.21 -11.52 4.91
C ILE A 71 -1.61 -10.83 3.68
N HIS A 72 -2.40 -10.01 3.01
CA HIS A 72 -1.99 -9.21 1.87
C HIS A 72 -1.60 -7.80 2.32
N ARG A 73 -0.53 -7.26 1.75
CA ARG A 73 -0.11 -5.87 1.93
C ARG A 73 -0.62 -5.03 0.76
N PHE A 74 -1.41 -4.02 1.06
CA PHE A 74 -1.87 -3.03 0.08
C PHE A 74 -1.01 -1.78 0.23
N VAL A 75 -0.23 -1.47 -0.80
CA VAL A 75 0.79 -0.41 -0.78
C VAL A 75 0.36 0.73 -1.69
N PHE A 76 0.31 1.94 -1.14
CA PHE A 76 0.17 3.19 -1.89
C PHE A 76 1.54 3.84 -2.03
N VAL A 77 1.88 4.22 -3.25
CA VAL A 77 3.16 4.84 -3.59
C VAL A 77 2.88 6.13 -4.36
N LEU A 78 3.55 7.21 -3.97
CA LEU A 78 3.44 8.50 -4.64
C LEU A 78 4.76 8.81 -5.34
N PHE A 79 4.67 9.16 -6.61
CA PHE A 79 5.78 9.58 -7.44
C PHE A 79 5.59 11.02 -7.93
N GLN A 80 6.71 11.70 -8.18
CA GLN A 80 6.70 13.01 -8.82
C GLN A 80 6.84 12.83 -10.34
N GLN A 81 5.87 13.34 -11.11
CA GLN A 81 5.95 13.33 -12.56
C GLN A 81 6.76 14.53 -13.07
N MET A 82 7.55 14.32 -14.12
CA MET A 82 8.29 15.40 -14.81
C MET A 82 7.37 16.39 -15.54
N GLY A 83 6.15 15.97 -15.89
CA GLY A 83 5.15 16.78 -16.56
C GLY A 83 3.74 16.21 -16.41
N ARG A 84 2.73 16.97 -16.82
CA ARG A 84 1.34 16.48 -16.87
C ARG A 84 1.17 15.51 -18.04
N GLN A 85 0.32 14.50 -17.89
CA GLN A 85 -0.06 13.55 -18.95
C GLN A 85 1.11 12.75 -19.55
N THR A 86 2.18 12.52 -18.76
CA THR A 86 3.36 11.75 -19.21
C THR A 86 3.32 10.28 -18.81
N VAL A 87 2.29 9.84 -18.07
CA VAL A 87 2.20 8.47 -17.50
C VAL A 87 0.87 7.85 -17.89
N TYR A 88 0.91 6.61 -18.33
CA TYR A 88 -0.25 5.84 -18.75
C TYR A 88 -0.39 4.57 -17.93
N ALA A 89 -1.63 4.18 -17.66
CA ALA A 89 -1.90 2.95 -16.92
C ALA A 89 -1.57 1.72 -17.79
N PRO A 90 -0.91 0.69 -17.25
CA PRO A 90 -0.72 -0.55 -17.97
C PRO A 90 -2.07 -1.24 -18.24
N GLY A 91 -2.16 -1.94 -19.37
CA GLY A 91 -3.36 -2.71 -19.73
C GLY A 91 -3.60 -3.95 -18.87
N TRP A 92 -2.60 -4.36 -18.07
CA TRP A 92 -2.63 -5.51 -17.17
C TRP A 92 -2.35 -5.10 -15.73
N ARG A 93 -2.82 -5.92 -14.77
CA ARG A 93 -2.66 -5.68 -13.33
C ARG A 93 -1.81 -6.74 -12.63
N GLN A 94 -1.90 -7.98 -13.10
CA GLN A 94 -1.06 -9.07 -12.65
C GLN A 94 0.39 -8.82 -13.05
N ASN A 95 1.33 -9.25 -12.21
CA ASN A 95 2.77 -9.10 -12.45
C ASN A 95 3.24 -7.64 -12.66
N PHE A 96 2.48 -6.67 -12.14
CA PHE A 96 2.91 -5.27 -12.11
C PHE A 96 4.13 -5.11 -11.20
N ASN A 97 5.19 -4.50 -11.72
CA ASN A 97 6.39 -4.15 -10.96
C ASN A 97 6.49 -2.63 -10.83
N THR A 98 6.53 -2.15 -9.59
CA THR A 98 6.58 -0.71 -9.29
C THR A 98 7.91 -0.08 -9.69
N ARG A 99 9.02 -0.84 -9.60
CA ARG A 99 10.36 -0.35 -9.96
C ARG A 99 10.48 -0.14 -11.46
N ASP A 100 10.15 -1.16 -12.24
CA ASP A 100 10.17 -1.10 -13.71
C ASP A 100 9.24 0.01 -14.23
N PHE A 101 8.08 0.18 -13.59
CA PHE A 101 7.16 1.26 -13.94
C PHE A 101 7.74 2.65 -13.67
N ALA A 102 8.42 2.85 -12.54
CA ALA A 102 9.07 4.12 -12.22
C ALA A 102 10.22 4.44 -13.17
N GLU A 103 10.98 3.43 -13.58
CA GLU A 103 12.06 3.57 -14.56
C GLU A 103 11.51 3.92 -15.96
N LEU A 104 10.51 3.16 -16.44
CA LEU A 104 9.88 3.36 -17.75
C LEU A 104 9.37 4.78 -17.96
N TYR A 105 8.81 5.39 -16.91
CA TYR A 105 8.22 6.73 -16.97
C TYR A 105 9.13 7.83 -16.39
N ASN A 106 10.40 7.51 -16.10
CA ASN A 106 11.37 8.43 -15.51
C ASN A 106 10.83 9.17 -14.27
N LEU A 107 10.15 8.44 -13.38
CA LEU A 107 9.53 8.98 -12.18
C LEU A 107 10.53 9.22 -11.04
N GLY A 108 11.72 8.62 -11.14
CA GLY A 108 12.71 8.63 -10.08
C GLY A 108 12.24 7.89 -8.82
N PRO A 109 12.86 8.14 -7.66
CA PRO A 109 12.46 7.51 -6.41
C PRO A 109 11.07 7.97 -5.95
N PRO A 110 10.34 7.14 -5.18
CA PRO A 110 9.10 7.56 -4.54
C PRO A 110 9.31 8.80 -3.66
N VAL A 111 8.30 9.65 -3.57
CA VAL A 111 8.30 10.80 -2.63
C VAL A 111 7.55 10.50 -1.34
N ALA A 112 6.64 9.52 -1.36
CA ALA A 112 5.94 8.98 -0.20
C ALA A 112 5.42 7.57 -0.46
N ALA A 113 5.26 6.77 0.60
CA ALA A 113 4.56 5.50 0.56
C ALA A 113 3.86 5.20 1.90
N VAL A 114 2.74 4.48 1.83
CA VAL A 114 2.03 3.96 3.00
C VAL A 114 1.40 2.62 2.67
N TYR A 115 1.31 1.70 3.63
CA TYR A 115 0.65 0.41 3.42
C TYR A 115 -0.26 0.00 4.56
N PHE A 116 -1.24 -0.85 4.25
CA PHE A 116 -2.03 -1.58 5.24
C PHE A 116 -2.02 -3.08 4.96
N ASN A 117 -2.33 -3.87 5.98
CA ASN A 117 -2.52 -5.30 5.91
C ASN A 117 -4.01 -5.62 5.77
N CYS A 118 -4.34 -6.60 4.94
CA CYS A 118 -5.71 -7.06 4.73
C CYS A 118 -5.72 -8.59 4.68
N GLN A 119 -6.64 -9.19 5.42
CA GLN A 119 -6.88 -10.63 5.44
C GLN A 119 -8.36 -10.89 5.16
N ARG A 120 -8.71 -12.12 4.77
CA ARG A 120 -10.12 -12.54 4.61
C ARG A 120 -10.95 -12.18 5.85
N GLU A 121 -12.22 -11.82 5.66
CA GLU A 121 -13.14 -11.42 6.75
C GLU A 121 -13.15 -12.36 7.97
N ALA A 122 -13.06 -13.67 7.73
CA ALA A 122 -13.06 -14.68 8.78
C ALA A 122 -11.70 -14.87 9.49
N GLY A 123 -10.64 -14.16 9.08
CA GLY A 123 -9.28 -14.36 9.54
C GLY A 123 -8.75 -15.78 9.32
N SER A 124 -7.45 -15.97 9.47
CA SER A 124 -6.83 -17.31 9.62
C SER A 124 -6.64 -17.70 11.10
N GLY A 125 -7.02 -16.81 12.03
CA GLY A 125 -6.91 -16.98 13.48
C GLY A 125 -8.04 -17.81 14.08
N GLY A 126 -8.13 -19.09 13.70
CA GLY A 126 -8.99 -20.05 14.39
C GLY A 126 -8.41 -20.40 15.76
N ARG A 127 -8.70 -19.62 16.81
CA ARG A 127 -8.74 -20.20 18.16
C ARG A 127 -9.91 -21.18 18.16
N ARG A 128 -9.57 -22.46 18.04
CA ARG A 128 -10.46 -23.61 18.15
C ARG A 128 -11.12 -23.54 19.55
N MET A 129 -12.27 -22.89 19.66
CA MET A 129 -13.15 -23.14 20.79
C MET A 129 -13.68 -24.55 20.62
N TYR A 130 -13.16 -25.47 21.42
CA TYR A 130 -13.89 -26.70 21.71
C TYR A 130 -15.01 -26.31 22.68
N PRO A 131 -16.29 -26.52 22.33
CA PRO A 131 -17.34 -26.47 23.33
C PRO A 131 -17.17 -27.67 24.29
N ASN A 132 -17.39 -27.42 25.59
CA ASN A 132 -17.40 -28.42 26.66
C ASN A 132 -18.44 -29.51 26.41
#